data_AF-A0A7N5KGF2-F1
#
_entry.id   AF-A0A7N5KGF2-F1
#
_cell.length_a   1.000
_cell.length_b   1.000
_cell.length_c   1.000
_cell.angle_alpha   90.00
_cell.angle_beta   90.00
_cell.angle_gamma   90.00
#
_symmetry.space_group_name_H-M   'P 1'
#
loop_
_entity.id
_entity.type
_entity.pdbx_description
1 polymer ?
#
loop_
_entity_poly.entity_id
_entity_poly.type
_entity_poly.pdbx_seq_one_letter_code
_entity_poly.pdbx_strand_id
1 'polypeptide(L)' 'MNGIQKFQIHRDDRSTDRLPSAHTCFNQLDLPAYESYEKLRHMLLLAIQECSEGFGLA' A
#
# COMPACT_ATOMS: atom_id res chain seq x y z
N MET A 1 17.71 8.02 -5.73
CA MET A 1 16.69 8.85 -6.43
C MET A 1 17.32 9.33 -7.72
N ASN A 2 16.80 8.89 -8.88
CA ASN A 2 17.49 8.95 -10.17
C ASN A 2 16.84 9.93 -11.17
N GLY A 3 16.29 11.06 -10.70
CA GLY A 3 15.60 12.05 -11.55
C GLY A 3 14.08 11.92 -11.54
N ILE A 4 13.43 12.30 -12.65
CA ILE A 4 11.96 12.27 -12.77
C ILE A 4 11.44 10.84 -12.69
N GLN A 5 10.62 10.55 -11.68
CA GLN A 5 10.02 9.25 -11.43
C GLN A 5 8.49 9.38 -11.44
N LYS A 6 7.83 8.69 -12.38
CA LYS A 6 6.37 8.60 -12.39
C LYS A 6 5.87 7.74 -11.23
N PHE A 7 4.63 7.98 -10.81
CA PHE A 7 3.93 7.08 -9.92
C PHE A 7 3.83 5.68 -10.54
N GLN A 8 4.09 4.65 -9.76
CA GLN A 8 4.14 3.27 -10.21
C GLN A 8 3.47 2.34 -9.19
N ILE A 9 2.73 1.37 -9.69
CA ILE A 9 2.07 0.33 -8.88
C ILE A 9 2.75 -1.00 -9.19
N HIS A 10 3.28 -1.64 -8.17
CA HIS A 10 3.90 -2.96 -8.25
C HIS A 10 2.98 -3.96 -7.59
N ARG A 11 2.91 -5.19 -8.13
CA ARG A 11 2.16 -6.26 -7.49
C ARG A 11 3.00 -6.86 -6.38
N ASP A 12 2.48 -6.92 -5.16
CA ASP A 12 3.09 -7.69 -4.07
C ASP A 12 2.59 -9.14 -4.13
N ASP A 13 3.49 -10.05 -4.51
CA ASP A 13 3.21 -11.50 -4.63
C ASP A 13 3.29 -12.24 -3.27
N ARG A 14 3.39 -11.51 -2.15
CA ARG A 14 3.30 -12.05 -0.79
C ARG A 14 1.82 -12.29 -0.40
N SER A 15 1.56 -12.53 0.90
CA SER A 15 0.20 -12.71 1.43
C SER A 15 -0.69 -11.49 1.14
N THR A 16 -1.94 -11.78 0.75
CA THR A 16 -3.02 -10.81 0.49
C THR A 16 -3.70 -10.31 1.78
N ASP A 17 -3.20 -10.70 2.95
CA ASP A 17 -3.72 -10.27 4.25
C ASP A 17 -2.99 -9.03 4.79
N ARG A 18 -1.97 -8.56 4.07
CA ARG A 18 -1.17 -7.40 4.43
C ARG A 18 -1.76 -6.11 3.85
N LEU A 19 -1.43 -4.99 4.48
CA LEU A 19 -1.69 -3.67 3.92
C LEU A 19 -0.79 -3.38 2.71
N PRO A 20 -1.22 -2.53 1.76
CA PRO A 20 -0.35 -1.99 0.73
C PRO A 20 0.82 -1.24 1.37
N SER A 21 2.00 -1.36 0.78
CA SER A 21 3.21 -0.69 1.27
C SER A 21 3.60 0.43 0.31
N ALA A 22 4.15 1.53 0.83
CA ALA A 22 4.55 2.68 0.03
C ALA A 22 6.04 2.97 0.17
N HIS A 23 6.70 3.23 -0.96
CA HIS A 23 8.08 3.69 -1.01
C HIS A 23 8.12 5.08 -1.64
N THR A 24 8.03 6.10 -0.78
CA THR A 24 7.94 7.52 -1.20
C THR A 24 9.19 7.99 -1.94
N CYS A 25 10.37 7.45 -1.62
CA CYS A 25 11.62 7.72 -2.35
C CYS A 25 11.58 7.32 -3.83
N PHE A 26 10.65 6.43 -4.22
CA PHE A 26 10.52 5.88 -5.58
C PHE A 26 9.14 6.14 -6.21
N ASN A 27 8.28 6.94 -5.57
CA ASN A 27 6.88 7.14 -5.97
C ASN A 27 6.15 5.80 -6.26
N GLN A 28 6.41 4.79 -5.43
CA GLN A 28 5.96 3.41 -5.65
C GLN A 28 4.95 2.96 -4.59
N LEU A 29 3.90 2.30 -5.06
CA LEU A 29 2.91 1.59 -4.26
C LEU A 29 3.03 0.09 -4.55
N ASP A 30 3.32 -0.70 -3.52
CA ASP A 30 3.27 -2.17 -3.58
C ASP A 30 1.88 -2.64 -3.16
N LEU A 31 1.15 -3.21 -4.10
CA LEU A 31 -0.25 -3.58 -3.96
C LEU A 31 -0.41 -5.11 -3.96
N PRO A 32 -0.84 -5.73 -2.85
CA PRO A 32 -1.16 -7.14 -2.82
C PRO A 32 -2.27 -7.50 -3.82
N ALA A 33 -2.23 -8.73 -4.33
CA ALA A 33 -3.22 -9.25 -5.27
C ALA A 33 -4.55 -9.61 -4.58
N TYR A 34 -5.25 -8.62 -4.03
CA TYR A 34 -6.53 -8.82 -3.32
C TYR A 34 -7.59 -9.49 -4.18
N GLU A 35 -8.39 -10.35 -3.57
CA GLU A 35 -9.35 -11.21 -4.25
C GLU A 35 -10.61 -10.47 -4.73
N SER A 36 -10.89 -9.28 -4.17
CA SER A 36 -12.03 -8.45 -4.56
C SER A 36 -11.72 -6.96 -4.46
N TYR A 37 -12.52 -6.16 -5.17
CA TYR A 37 -12.46 -4.70 -5.12
C TYR A 37 -12.75 -4.17 -3.72
N GLU A 38 -13.69 -4.78 -3.00
CA GLU A 38 -14.07 -4.38 -1.64
C GLU A 38 -12.88 -4.53 -0.68
N LYS A 39 -12.16 -5.66 -0.76
CA LYS A 39 -10.95 -5.89 0.06
C LYS A 39 -9.86 -4.90 -0.30
N LEU A 40 -9.60 -4.67 -1.59
CA LEU A 40 -8.63 -3.68 -2.05
C LEU A 40 -8.96 -2.28 -1.52
N ARG A 41 -10.21 -1.84 -1.69
CA ARG A 41 -10.66 -0.51 -1.26
C ARG A 41 -10.52 -0.36 0.25
N HIS A 42 -10.93 -1.36 1.03
CA HIS A 42 -10.83 -1.35 2.48
C HIS A 42 -9.37 -1.25 2.93
N MET A 43 -8.51 -2.15 2.45
CA MET A 43 -7.09 -2.20 2.82
C MET A 43 -6.32 -0.95 2.38
N LEU A 44 -6.65 -0.37 1.22
CA LEU A 44 -6.01 0.85 0.75
C LEU A 44 -6.41 2.07 1.58
N LEU A 45 -7.71 2.22 1.92
CA LEU A 45 -8.18 3.30 2.78
C LEU A 45 -7.53 3.24 4.15
N LEU A 46 -7.40 2.03 4.69
CA LEU A 46 -6.74 1.76 5.95
C LEU A 46 -5.26 2.19 5.92
N ALA A 47 -4.51 1.76 4.91
CA ALA A 47 -3.09 2.07 4.78
C ALA A 47 -2.77 3.57 4.62
N ILE A 48 -3.65 4.35 3.99
CA ILE A 48 -3.44 5.81 3.85
C ILE A 48 -3.88 6.60 5.09
N GLN A 49 -4.71 6.01 5.96
CA GLN A 49 -5.24 6.66 7.17
C GLN A 49 -4.41 6.33 8.42
N GLU A 50 -3.93 5.10 8.57
CA GLU A 50 -3.33 4.63 9.82
C GLU A 50 -1.82 4.91 9.98
N CYS A 51 -1.26 5.77 9.12
CA CYS A 51 0.19 5.96 9.02
C CYS A 51 0.87 6.61 10.26
N SER A 52 0.12 6.99 11.31
CA SER A 52 0.68 7.61 12.53
C SER A 52 0.55 6.83 13.83
N GLU A 53 -0.43 5.93 13.99
CA GLU A 53 -0.66 5.22 15.28
C GLU A 53 -0.59 3.69 15.18
N GLY A 54 -0.66 3.12 13.97
CA GLY A 54 -0.68 1.67 13.78
C GLY A 54 -1.89 0.99 14.43
N PHE A 55 -2.07 -0.30 14.15
CA PHE A 55 -3.07 -1.13 14.83
C PHE A 55 -2.65 -1.42 16.28
N GLY A 56 -2.81 -0.43 17.14
CA GLY A 56 -2.39 -0.51 18.53
C GLY A 56 -2.77 0.71 19.36
N LEU A 57 -4.08 0.93 19.55
CA LEU A 57 -4.69 1.75 20.60
C LEU A 57 -4.21 3.21 20.73
N ALA A 58 -5.14 4.14 20.50
CA ALA A 58 -5.26 5.38 21.27
C ALA A 58 -6.75 5.68 21.53
#